data_AF-A0A2I7N8E0-F1
#
_entry.id   AF-A0A2I7N8E0-F1
#
_cell.length_a   1.000
_cell.length_b   1.000
_cell.length_c   1.000
_cell.angle_alpha   90.00
_cell.angle_beta   90.00
_cell.angle_gamma   90.00
#
_symmetry.space_group_name_H-M   'P 1'
#
loop_
_entity.id
_entity.type
_entity.pdbx_description
1 polymer ?
#
loop_
_entity_poly.entity_id
_entity_poly.type
_entity_poly.pdbx_seq_one_letter_code
_entity_poly.pdbx_strand_id
1 'polypeptide(L)'
;MCNIDTTYHAWCWGSNQYGQLGNGTLLSSNIPIAVAGDISFKMISASSTANTCGVSTDNKVYCWGNNEYGQLGIDQKGDYKTTPQIVEGAINQDEATTRYKNKARK
;
A
#
# COMPACT_ATOMS: atom_id res chain seq x y z
N MET A 1 -6.33 -6.31 8.37
CA MET A 1 -5.28 -5.78 9.27
C MET A 1 -3.94 -6.19 8.70
N CYS A 2 -2.89 -5.40 8.90
CA CYS A 2 -1.55 -5.71 8.42
C CYS A 2 -0.51 -5.28 9.45
N ASN A 3 0.61 -5.98 9.52
CA ASN A 3 1.75 -5.65 10.35
C ASN A 3 3.06 -5.98 9.63
N ILE A 4 4.18 -5.47 10.15
CA ILE A 4 5.53 -5.72 9.64
C ILE A 4 6.30 -6.47 10.72
N ASP A 5 7.03 -7.52 10.33
CA ASP A 5 7.92 -8.23 11.26
C ASP A 5 9.30 -7.55 11.40
N THR A 6 10.15 -8.12 12.27
CA THR A 6 11.50 -7.60 12.52
C THR A 6 12.46 -7.69 11.33
N THR A 7 12.05 -8.38 10.26
CA THR A 7 12.80 -8.54 9.01
C THR A 7 12.21 -7.71 7.87
N TYR A 8 11.31 -6.77 8.19
CA TYR A 8 10.64 -5.89 7.24
C TYR A 8 9.65 -6.57 6.29
N HIS A 9 9.27 -7.83 6.52
CA HIS A 9 8.23 -8.48 5.73
C HIS A 9 6.84 -8.09 6.24
N ALA A 10 5.93 -7.82 5.30
CA ALA A 10 4.54 -7.49 5.62
C ALA A 10 3.66 -8.74 5.67
N TRP A 11 2.83 -8.79 6.70
CA TRP A 11 1.86 -9.85 6.92
C TRP A 11 0.48 -9.26 7.13
N CYS A 12 -0.52 -9.74 6.39
CA CYS A 12 -1.89 -9.27 6.48
C CYS A 12 -2.86 -10.40 6.82
N TRP A 13 -3.97 -10.08 7.48
CA TRP A 13 -5.06 -11.01 7.76
C TRP A 13 -6.40 -10.27 7.86
N GLY A 14 -7.49 -11.03 7.80
CA GLY A 14 -8.87 -10.56 7.82
C GLY A 14 -9.56 -10.68 6.46
N SER A 15 -10.47 -9.74 6.19
CA SER A 15 -11.20 -9.65 4.91
C SER A 15 -10.26 -9.41 3.74
N ASN A 16 -10.56 -10.06 2.60
CA ASN A 16 -9.77 -9.96 1.37
C ASN A 16 -10.63 -9.82 0.09
N GLN A 17 -11.87 -9.34 0.20
CA GLN A 17 -12.81 -9.28 -0.93
C GLN A 17 -12.33 -8.40 -2.10
N TYR A 18 -11.39 -7.48 -1.85
CA TYR A 18 -10.78 -6.60 -2.84
C TYR A 18 -9.28 -6.85 -2.97
N GLY A 19 -8.75 -7.95 -2.44
CA GLY A 19 -7.32 -8.24 -2.48
C GLY A 19 -6.49 -7.41 -1.49
N GLN A 20 -7.11 -6.79 -0.48
CA GLN A 20 -6.44 -5.92 0.49
C GLN A 20 -5.40 -6.62 1.38
N LEU A 21 -5.34 -7.95 1.36
CA LEU A 21 -4.24 -8.72 1.98
C LEU A 21 -2.97 -8.74 1.13
N GLY A 22 -3.05 -8.47 -0.18
CA GLY A 22 -1.87 -8.31 -1.03
C GLY A 22 -1.16 -9.62 -1.40
N ASN A 23 -1.78 -10.77 -1.18
CA ASN A 23 -1.18 -12.10 -1.40
C ASN A 23 -1.47 -12.71 -2.78
N GLY A 24 -2.00 -11.93 -3.72
CA GLY A 24 -2.42 -12.39 -5.05
C GLY A 24 -3.77 -13.11 -5.10
N THR A 25 -4.49 -13.19 -3.97
CA THR A 25 -5.80 -13.87 -3.89
C THR A 25 -6.91 -12.92 -3.43
N LEU A 26 -8.16 -13.40 -3.50
CA LEU A 26 -9.34 -12.76 -2.90
C LEU A 26 -9.88 -13.53 -1.68
N LEU A 27 -9.12 -14.53 -1.20
CA LEU A 27 -9.54 -15.36 -0.08
C LEU A 27 -9.20 -14.65 1.23
N SER A 28 -10.22 -14.48 2.08
CA SER A 28 -10.01 -13.99 3.44
C SER A 28 -9.20 -14.99 4.24
N SER A 29 -8.40 -14.49 5.20
CA SER A 29 -7.59 -15.32 6.08
C SER A 29 -7.80 -14.89 7.53
N ASN A 30 -7.98 -15.85 8.44
CA ASN A 30 -8.01 -15.58 9.88
C ASN A 30 -6.63 -15.63 10.54
N ILE A 31 -5.59 -16.01 9.80
CA ILE A 31 -4.20 -16.02 10.23
C ILE A 31 -3.35 -15.08 9.35
N PRO A 32 -2.23 -14.55 9.86
CA PRO A 32 -1.30 -13.75 9.06
C PRO A 32 -0.82 -14.52 7.84
N ILE A 33 -0.90 -13.87 6.68
CA ILE A 33 -0.36 -14.36 5.41
C ILE A 33 0.61 -13.34 4.84
N ALA A 34 1.65 -13.83 4.17
CA ALA A 34 2.67 -12.98 3.57
C ALA A 34 2.06 -12.14 2.43
N VAL A 35 2.43 -10.86 2.41
CA VAL A 35 2.19 -9.98 1.27
C VAL A 35 3.13 -10.41 0.13
N ALA A 36 2.62 -10.46 -1.10
CA ALA A 36 3.39 -10.90 -2.26
C ALA A 36 4.44 -9.87 -2.71
N GLY A 37 5.47 -10.36 -3.41
CA GLY A 37 6.44 -9.52 -4.15
C GLY A 37 7.76 -9.24 -3.44
N ASP A 38 8.03 -9.87 -2.29
CA ASP A 38 9.30 -9.76 -1.55
C ASP A 38 9.75 -8.32 -1.30
N ILE A 39 8.79 -7.45 -0.98
CA ILE A 39 9.03 -6.03 -0.69
C ILE A 39 9.27 -5.85 0.81
N SER A 40 10.41 -5.25 1.17
CA SER A 40 10.69 -4.85 2.55
C SER A 40 10.02 -3.53 2.89
N PHE A 41 9.10 -3.53 3.85
CA PHE A 41 8.35 -2.36 4.30
C PHE A 41 8.87 -1.83 5.63
N LYS A 42 8.95 -0.50 5.77
CA LYS A 42 9.20 0.17 7.06
C LYS A 42 7.93 0.77 7.67
N MET A 43 6.88 0.94 6.87
CA MET A 43 5.55 1.39 7.31
C MET A 43 4.49 0.70 6.47
N ILE A 44 3.36 0.33 7.10
CA ILE A 44 2.19 -0.23 6.43
C ILE A 44 0.93 0.30 7.10
N SER A 45 -0.11 0.55 6.32
CA SER A 45 -1.41 0.99 6.80
C SER A 45 -2.52 0.38 5.96
N ALA A 46 -3.49 -0.22 6.65
CA ALA A 46 -4.72 -0.72 6.04
C ALA A 46 -5.85 0.30 6.30
N SER A 47 -6.62 0.63 5.25
CA SER A 47 -7.71 1.59 5.31
C SER A 47 -9.05 0.92 5.63
N SER A 48 -10.05 1.74 5.99
CA SER A 48 -11.44 1.30 6.12
C SER A 48 -12.12 1.01 4.77
N THR A 49 -11.58 1.52 3.66
CA THR A 49 -12.13 1.36 2.31
C THR A 49 -11.58 0.13 1.57
N ALA A 50 -11.03 -0.84 2.32
CA ALA A 50 -10.47 -2.09 1.79
C ALA A 50 -9.28 -1.89 0.84
N ASN A 51 -8.39 -0.93 1.13
CA ASN A 51 -7.08 -0.83 0.49
C ASN A 51 -5.97 -0.77 1.53
N THR A 52 -4.77 -1.17 1.15
CA THR A 52 -3.58 -1.17 1.99
C THR A 52 -2.46 -0.48 1.25
N CYS A 53 -1.69 0.36 1.95
CA CYS A 53 -0.51 0.99 1.40
C CYS A 53 0.67 0.81 2.34
N GLY A 54 1.88 0.77 1.79
CA GLY A 54 3.12 0.68 2.54
C GLY A 54 4.24 1.51 1.92
N VAL A 55 5.20 1.89 2.75
CA VAL A 55 6.44 2.54 2.33
C VAL A 55 7.57 1.53 2.51
N SER A 56 8.26 1.23 1.42
CA SER A 56 9.39 0.33 1.43
C SER A 56 10.64 0.95 2.08
N THR A 57 11.61 0.11 2.40
CA THR A 57 12.91 0.54 2.94
C THR A 57 13.71 1.39 1.95
N ASP A 58 13.48 1.23 0.63
CA ASP A 58 14.02 2.09 -0.44
C ASP A 58 13.17 3.34 -0.76
N ASN A 59 12.26 3.73 0.15
CA ASN A 59 11.41 4.92 0.08
C ASN A 59 10.39 4.95 -1.07
N LYS A 60 10.08 3.80 -1.69
CA LYS A 60 8.98 3.71 -2.66
C LYS A 60 7.66 3.46 -1.94
N VAL A 61 6.57 3.94 -2.55
CA VAL A 61 5.21 3.73 -2.05
C VAL A 61 4.55 2.64 -2.87
N TYR A 62 3.93 1.69 -2.18
CA TYR A 62 3.13 0.64 -2.79
C TYR A 62 1.72 0.67 -2.22
N CYS A 63 0.72 0.47 -3.07
CA CYS A 63 -0.68 0.36 -2.67
C CYS A 63 -1.36 -0.82 -3.37
N TRP A 64 -2.25 -1.50 -2.67
CA TRP A 64 -3.07 -2.60 -3.19
C TRP A 64 -4.43 -2.64 -2.51
N GLY A 65 -5.33 -3.49 -3.00
CA GLY A 65 -6.71 -3.59 -2.56
C GLY A 65 -7.67 -2.84 -3.49
N ASN A 66 -8.75 -2.32 -2.92
CA ASN A 66 -9.80 -1.58 -3.62
C ASN A 66 -9.27 -0.33 -4.34
N ASN A 67 -9.66 -0.15 -5.60
CA ASN A 67 -9.28 0.99 -6.43
C ASN A 67 -10.45 1.58 -7.26
N GLU A 68 -11.70 1.32 -6.85
CA GLU A 68 -12.91 1.82 -7.53
C GLU A 68 -12.90 3.34 -7.77
N TYR A 69 -12.30 4.10 -6.85
CA TYR A 69 -12.21 5.56 -6.88
C TYR A 69 -10.80 6.09 -7.17
N GLY A 70 -9.83 5.22 -7.45
CA GLY A 70 -8.43 5.62 -7.60
C GLY A 70 -7.67 5.72 -6.27
N GLN A 71 -8.13 5.02 -5.22
CA GLN A 71 -7.54 5.08 -3.88
C GLN A 71 -6.07 4.64 -3.85
N LEU A 72 -5.63 3.84 -4.83
CA LEU A 72 -4.25 3.36 -4.90
C LEU A 72 -3.29 4.41 -5.50
N GLY A 73 -3.81 5.49 -6.11
CA GLY A 73 -2.96 6.53 -6.72
C GLY A 73 -2.15 6.06 -7.94
N ILE A 74 -2.52 4.92 -8.51
CA ILE A 74 -1.93 4.38 -9.75
C ILE A 74 -2.72 4.91 -10.95
N ASP A 75 -2.09 5.05 -12.12
CA ASP A 75 -2.72 5.53 -13.37
C ASP A 75 -3.62 4.48 -14.03
N GLN A 76 -4.44 3.82 -13.21
CA GLN A 76 -5.45 2.84 -13.57
C GLN A 76 -6.59 3.04 -12.56
N LYS A 77 -7.78 3.48 -13.00
CA LYS A 77 -8.95 3.65 -12.14
C LYS A 77 -10.00 2.59 -12.44
N GLY A 78 -10.73 2.15 -11.41
CA GLY A 78 -11.66 1.03 -11.50
C GLY A 78 -10.87 -0.26 -11.53
N ASP A 79 -11.39 -1.30 -10.87
CA ASP A 79 -10.69 -2.55 -10.49
C ASP A 79 -10.17 -2.53 -9.03
N TYR A 80 -9.59 -3.65 -8.61
CA TYR A 80 -8.82 -3.82 -7.39
C TYR A 80 -7.49 -4.49 -7.72
N LYS A 81 -6.50 -4.39 -6.84
CA LYS A 81 -5.18 -5.00 -7.03
C LYS A 81 -4.89 -5.98 -5.91
N THR A 82 -4.68 -7.24 -6.24
CA THR A 82 -4.45 -8.31 -5.25
C THR A 82 -2.98 -8.43 -4.84
N THR A 83 -2.09 -7.68 -5.47
CA THR A 83 -0.66 -7.60 -5.12
C THR A 83 -0.22 -6.13 -5.02
N PRO A 84 0.81 -5.81 -4.22
CA PRO A 84 1.36 -4.45 -4.13
C PRO A 84 1.70 -3.87 -5.51
N GLN A 85 1.12 -2.70 -5.82
CA GLN A 85 1.45 -1.93 -7.01
C GLN A 85 2.26 -0.71 -6.62
N ILE A 86 3.30 -0.40 -7.40
CA ILE A 86 4.07 0.83 -7.20
C ILE A 86 3.19 2.05 -7.52
N VAL A 87 3.24 3.06 -6.65
CA VAL A 87 2.58 4.35 -6.87
C VAL A 87 3.57 5.26 -7.56
N GLU A 88 3.52 5.27 -8.89
CA GLU A 88 4.41 6.09 -9.72
C GLU A 88 4.27 7.58 -9.40
N GLY A 89 5.41 8.27 -9.28
CA GLY A 89 5.44 9.70 -8.92
C GLY A 89 5.07 10.02 -7.47
N ALA A 90 4.92 9.02 -6.60
CA ALA A 90 4.84 9.24 -5.17
C ALA A 90 6.11 9.95 -4.69
N ILE A 91 5.92 11.15 -4.13
CA ILE A 91 7.01 11.96 -3.60
C ILE A 91 7.35 11.53 -2.18
N ASN A 92 8.63 11.50 -1.85
CA ASN A 92 9.07 11.27 -0.49
C ASN A 92 8.72 12.47 0.42
N GLN A 93 8.85 12.28 1.73
CA GLN A 93 8.48 13.31 2.72
C GLN A 93 9.30 14.61 2.59
N ASP A 94 10.55 14.52 2.15
CA ASP A 94 11.44 15.68 1.96
C ASP A 94 11.00 16.51 0.75
N GLU A 95 10.68 15.83 -0.36
CA GLU A 95 10.11 16.42 -1.56
C GLU A 95 8.72 17.01 -1.30
N ALA A 96 7.88 16.32 -0.54
CA ALA A 96 6.57 16.82 -0.11
C ALA A 96 6.71 18.11 0.71
N THR A 97 7.63 18.12 1.67
CA THR A 97 7.93 19.29 2.51
C THR A 97 8.45 20.46 1.66
N THR A 98 9.32 20.17 0.69
CA THR A 98 9.86 21.17 -0.24
C THR A 98 8.76 21.77 -1.10
N ARG A 99 7.89 20.95 -1.68
CA ARG A 99 6.74 21.41 -2.48
C ARG A 99 5.76 22.25 -1.65
N TYR A 100 5.47 21.82 -0.43
CA TYR A 100 4.59 22.56 0.49
C TYR A 100 5.16 23.95 0.82
N LYS A 101 6.43 24.04 1.22
CA LYS A 101 7.11 25.31 1.51
C LYS A 101 7.14 26.25 0.31
N ASN A 102 7.32 25.71 -0.90
CA ASN A 102 7.32 26.50 -2.13
C ASN A 102 5.91 26.98 -2.53
N LYS A 103 4.86 26.26 -2.15
CA LYS A 103 3.47 26.67 -2.38
C LYS A 103 3.01 27.75 -1.40
N ALA A 104 3.53 27.76 -0.16
CA ALA A 104 3.22 28.77 0.86
C ALA A 104 3.95 30.12 0.67
N ARG A 105 4.89 30.21 -0.29
CA ARG A 105 5.62 31.44 -0.65
C ARG A 105 5.04 32.16 -1.87
N LYS A 106 3.96 31.64 -2.47
CA LYS A 106 3.17 32.28 -3.52
C LYS A 106 1.84 32.72 -2.94
#